data_AF-A0A316N0I1-F1
#
_entry.id   AF-A0A316N0I1-F1
#
_cell.length_a   1.000
_cell.length_b   1.000
_cell.length_c   1.000
_cell.angle_alpha   90.00
_cell.angle_beta   90.00
_cell.angle_gamma   90.00
#
_symmetry.space_group_name_H-M   'P 1'
#
loop_
_entity.id
_entity.type
_entity.pdbx_description
1 polymer ?
#
loop_
_entity_poly.entity_id
_entity_poly.type
_entity_poly.pdbx_seq_one_letter_code
_entity_poly.pdbx_strand_id
1 'polypeptide(L)'
;MSPLWDGITRLTTGWSRSSKDRQEYGFCKTWGRPPDGAPMRYYGVAFEPEKNGGYIVRVPDIPEVATQGDSLEEAMEMAEDAIRISLEEYAREGRPIPDPTPLPRVREKVEREDREMGWETPPDTLYQMVHAPDMDRTPVKVTISMPRNALTALDRKAERAGMTRSGYIASMALA
;
A
#
# COMPACT_ATOMS: atom_id res chain seq x y z
N MET A 1 -13.90 6.04 -59.26
CA MET A 1 -15.00 5.36 -58.53
C MET A 1 -14.61 5.30 -57.06
N SER A 2 -15.47 5.88 -56.24
CA SER A 2 -15.32 6.18 -54.81
C SER A 2 -15.03 4.96 -53.93
N PRO A 3 -14.52 5.20 -52.71
CA PRO A 3 -15.02 4.54 -51.51
C PRO A 3 -15.88 5.52 -50.71
N LEU A 4 -17.11 5.10 -50.41
CA LEU A 4 -18.03 5.74 -49.49
C LEU A 4 -17.60 5.51 -48.03
N TRP A 5 -17.55 6.61 -47.29
CA TRP A 5 -17.99 6.85 -45.90
C TRP A 5 -18.95 5.76 -45.31
N ASP A 6 -18.99 5.40 -44.02
CA ASP A 6 -19.12 6.26 -42.83
C ASP A 6 -19.03 5.49 -41.50
N GLY A 7 -18.65 6.22 -40.43
CA GLY A 7 -19.11 6.08 -39.04
C GLY A 7 -18.49 4.96 -38.17
N ILE A 8 -18.13 5.14 -36.89
CA ILE A 8 -18.71 6.00 -35.85
C ILE A 8 -17.64 6.36 -34.78
N THR A 9 -17.64 7.65 -34.42
CA THR A 9 -17.15 8.37 -33.22
C THR A 9 -16.65 7.60 -31.99
N ARG A 10 -15.50 8.07 -31.44
CA ARG A 10 -15.41 8.32 -29.98
C ARG A 10 -14.41 9.44 -29.65
N LEU A 11 -14.98 10.60 -29.30
CA LEU A 11 -14.34 11.64 -28.52
C LEU A 11 -13.84 11.04 -27.19
N THR A 12 -12.56 11.22 -26.86
CA THR A 12 -12.17 11.41 -25.46
C THR A 12 -11.22 12.59 -25.40
N THR A 13 -11.76 13.62 -24.77
CA THR A 13 -11.12 14.86 -24.37
C THR A 13 -9.81 14.62 -23.65
N GLY A 14 -8.81 15.43 -24.01
CA GLY A 14 -7.52 15.47 -23.36
C GLY A 14 -7.63 15.84 -21.87
N TRP A 15 -6.76 15.20 -21.10
CA TRP A 15 -6.33 15.69 -19.81
C TRP A 15 -4.81 15.89 -19.88
N SER A 16 -4.41 17.12 -20.19
CA SER A 16 -3.03 17.57 -20.08
C SER A 16 -2.73 17.83 -18.61
N ARG A 17 -1.96 16.96 -17.94
CA ARG A 17 -1.34 17.36 -16.67
C ARG A 17 -0.16 18.28 -16.96
N SER A 18 -0.43 19.56 -16.74
CA SER A 18 0.51 20.67 -16.70
C SER A 18 1.69 20.37 -15.78
N SER A 19 2.89 20.71 -16.24
CA SER A 19 4.19 20.53 -15.57
C SER A 19 4.43 21.49 -14.39
N LYS A 20 3.39 22.07 -13.79
CA LYS A 20 3.52 23.14 -12.78
C LYS A 20 3.29 22.72 -11.33
N ASP A 21 2.78 21.53 -11.05
CA ASP A 21 2.58 21.05 -9.66
C ASP A 21 3.84 20.36 -9.08
N ARG A 22 5.04 20.78 -9.52
CA ARG A 22 6.33 20.14 -9.22
C ARG A 22 7.22 20.96 -8.28
N GLN A 23 6.66 21.91 -7.53
CA GLN A 23 7.41 22.74 -6.58
C GLN A 23 6.58 23.03 -5.34
N GLU A 24 6.52 22.12 -4.37
CA GLU A 24 6.39 22.59 -2.97
C GLU A 24 6.89 21.64 -1.87
N TYR A 25 7.22 20.38 -2.14
CA TYR A 25 7.79 19.54 -1.07
C TYR A 25 9.24 19.18 -1.39
N GLY A 26 10.14 19.98 -0.82
CA GLY A 26 11.57 19.69 -0.76
C GLY A 26 11.81 18.43 0.08
N PHE A 27 11.84 17.29 -0.58
CA PHE A 27 12.26 16.01 0.00
C PHE A 27 13.52 15.54 -0.72
N CYS A 28 14.56 15.22 0.07
CA CYS A 28 15.93 14.97 -0.35
C CYS A 28 16.06 13.86 -1.41
N LYS A 29 16.78 14.14 -2.50
CA LYS A 29 16.89 13.34 -3.75
C LYS A 29 17.68 12.02 -3.64
N THR A 30 17.77 11.38 -2.48
CA THR A 30 18.68 10.21 -2.29
C THR A 30 18.04 8.97 -1.69
N TRP A 31 16.75 8.96 -1.40
CA TRP A 31 16.06 7.70 -1.10
C TRP A 31 15.55 7.11 -2.43
N GLY A 32 16.16 5.98 -2.81
CA GLY A 32 15.90 5.30 -4.07
C GLY A 32 14.41 5.02 -4.24
N ARG A 33 13.84 5.49 -5.36
CA ARG A 33 12.48 5.13 -5.75
C ARG A 33 12.45 3.61 -5.94
N PRO A 34 11.44 2.89 -5.40
CA PRO A 34 11.28 1.47 -5.70
C PRO A 34 11.18 1.27 -7.23
N PRO A 35 11.69 0.14 -7.75
CA PRO A 35 11.83 -0.08 -9.19
C PRO A 35 10.50 -0.08 -9.98
N ASP A 36 9.36 -0.23 -9.29
CA ASP A 36 8.00 -0.24 -9.83
C ASP A 36 7.32 1.15 -9.86
N GLY A 37 7.91 2.17 -9.22
CA GLY A 37 7.33 3.51 -9.17
C GLY A 37 6.11 3.63 -8.26
N ALA A 38 5.82 2.61 -7.44
CA ALA A 38 4.80 2.65 -6.43
C ALA A 38 5.19 3.59 -5.27
N PRO A 39 4.23 4.32 -4.67
CA PRO A 39 4.51 5.09 -3.47
C PRO A 39 4.72 4.11 -2.30
N MET A 40 5.94 4.05 -1.75
CA MET A 40 6.18 3.45 -0.44
C MET A 40 5.28 4.12 0.59
N ARG A 41 4.33 3.38 1.15
CA ARG A 41 3.45 3.90 2.19
C ARG A 41 4.04 3.55 3.54
N TYR A 42 4.03 4.54 4.43
CA TYR A 42 4.41 4.38 5.82
C TYR A 42 3.30 4.98 6.65
N TYR A 43 2.74 4.21 7.57
CA TYR A 43 1.73 4.71 8.49
C TYR A 43 2.38 5.07 9.81
N GLY A 44 1.92 6.17 10.41
CA GLY A 44 2.27 6.49 11.79
C GLY A 44 1.55 5.54 12.73
N VAL A 45 2.30 4.91 13.62
CA VAL A 45 1.79 3.91 14.56
C VAL A 45 2.17 4.33 15.98
N ALA A 46 1.22 4.23 16.90
CA ALA A 46 1.41 4.46 18.32
C ALA A 46 1.68 3.13 19.03
N PHE A 47 2.77 3.09 19.80
CA PHE A 47 3.18 1.97 20.64
C PHE A 47 3.04 2.41 22.10
N GLU A 48 1.93 2.02 22.71
CA GLU A 48 1.58 2.35 24.09
C GLU A 48 2.15 1.27 25.03
N PRO A 49 3.01 1.62 26.01
CA PRO A 49 3.58 0.65 26.93
C PRO A 49 2.55 0.15 27.94
N GLU A 50 2.52 -1.16 28.17
CA GLU A 50 1.66 -1.82 29.15
C GLU A 50 2.36 -1.96 30.53
N LYS A 51 1.57 -1.98 31.61
CA LYS A 51 2.10 -2.08 32.99
C LYS A 51 2.82 -3.39 33.29
N ASN A 52 2.46 -4.46 32.60
CA ASN A 52 3.03 -5.80 32.79
C ASN A 52 4.23 -6.05 31.87
N GLY A 53 4.71 -5.02 31.16
CA GLY A 53 5.61 -5.17 30.02
C GLY A 53 4.82 -5.34 28.71
N GLY A 54 5.52 -5.16 27.59
CA GLY A 54 4.91 -5.19 26.26
C GLY A 54 4.37 -3.85 25.78
N TYR A 55 3.90 -3.86 24.54
CA TYR A 55 3.40 -2.69 23.83
C TYR A 55 2.07 -3.02 23.14
N ILE A 56 1.09 -2.15 23.33
CA ILE A 56 -0.12 -2.10 22.52
C ILE A 56 0.16 -1.21 21.31
N VAL A 57 -0.21 -1.70 20.14
CA VAL A 57 0.02 -1.05 18.87
C VAL A 57 -1.32 -0.59 18.30
N ARG A 58 -1.39 0.70 17.94
CA ARG A 58 -2.59 1.29 17.33
C ARG A 58 -2.21 2.12 16.12
N VAL A 59 -3.00 2.02 15.06
CA VAL A 59 -2.79 2.76 13.81
C VAL A 59 -3.92 3.77 13.65
N PRO A 60 -3.72 5.07 13.96
CA PRO A 60 -4.81 6.05 13.91
C PRO A 60 -5.42 6.22 12.51
N ASP A 61 -4.67 5.94 11.44
CA ASP A 61 -5.17 6.01 10.06
C ASP A 61 -5.97 4.77 9.64
N ILE A 62 -5.84 3.67 10.38
CA ILE A 62 -6.51 2.40 10.15
C ILE A 62 -7.01 1.90 11.53
N PRO A 63 -8.09 2.51 12.07
CA PRO A 63 -8.49 2.33 13.47
C PRO A 63 -8.88 0.90 13.84
N GLU A 64 -9.23 0.07 12.85
CA GLU A 64 -9.45 -1.37 13.04
C GLU A 64 -8.18 -2.18 13.32
N VAL A 65 -6.99 -1.62 13.05
CA VAL A 65 -5.72 -2.26 13.36
C VAL A 65 -5.34 -1.97 14.80
N ALA A 66 -5.49 -3.00 15.63
CA ALA A 66 -4.93 -3.06 16.97
C ALA A 66 -4.20 -4.40 17.15
N THR A 67 -2.97 -4.34 17.63
CA THR A 67 -2.16 -5.54 17.94
C THR A 67 -1.32 -5.29 19.18
N GLN A 68 -0.59 -6.32 19.64
CA GLN A 68 0.30 -6.22 20.80
C GLN A 68 1.56 -7.06 20.58
N GLY A 69 2.62 -6.74 21.31
CA GLY A 69 3.83 -7.56 21.39
C GLY A 69 4.47 -7.45 22.77
N ASP A 70 5.22 -8.48 23.18
CA ASP A 70 5.89 -8.51 24.49
C ASP A 70 7.16 -7.63 24.50
N SER A 71 7.70 -7.36 23.30
CA SER A 71 8.83 -6.45 23.05
C SER A 71 8.48 -5.39 22.01
N LEU A 72 9.28 -4.34 21.91
CA LEU A 72 9.07 -3.30 20.89
C LEU A 72 9.29 -3.87 19.49
N GLU A 73 10.31 -4.71 19.32
CA GLU A 73 10.64 -5.38 18.07
C GLU A 73 9.50 -6.28 17.60
N GLU A 74 8.98 -7.14 18.49
CA GLU A 74 7.83 -7.99 18.18
C GLU A 74 6.58 -7.15 17.87
N ALA A 75 6.31 -6.11 18.65
CA ALA A 75 5.20 -5.20 18.40
C ALA A 75 5.31 -4.54 17.01
N MET A 76 6.53 -4.19 16.57
CA MET A 76 6.76 -3.62 15.24
C MET A 76 6.50 -4.64 14.12
N GLU A 77 6.96 -5.88 14.27
CA GLU A 77 6.69 -6.95 13.30
C GLU A 77 5.19 -7.23 13.21
N MET A 78 4.52 -7.32 14.36
CA MET A 78 3.08 -7.51 14.44
C MET A 78 2.31 -6.32 13.82
N ALA A 79 2.82 -5.10 13.97
CA ALA A 79 2.24 -3.90 13.36
C ALA A 79 2.29 -3.96 11.83
N GLU A 80 3.45 -4.32 11.27
CA GLU A 80 3.63 -4.41 9.81
C GLU A 80 2.69 -5.44 9.20
N ASP A 81 2.58 -6.61 9.84
CA ASP A 81 1.67 -7.67 9.39
C ASP A 81 0.20 -7.26 9.51
N ALA A 82 -0.19 -6.64 10.63
CA ALA A 82 -1.57 -6.20 10.82
C ALA A 82 -1.97 -5.13 9.81
N ILE A 83 -1.09 -4.15 9.54
CA ILE A 83 -1.30 -3.13 8.51
C ILE A 83 -1.45 -3.77 7.14
N ARG A 84 -0.55 -4.70 6.77
CA ARG A 84 -0.61 -5.42 5.50
C ARG A 84 -1.95 -6.14 5.33
N ILE A 85 -2.39 -6.90 6.32
CA ILE A 85 -3.63 -7.67 6.27
C ILE A 85 -4.84 -6.73 6.09
N SER A 86 -4.90 -5.64 6.83
CA SER A 86 -6.01 -4.68 6.69
C SER A 86 -6.01 -4.01 5.31
N LEU A 87 -4.85 -3.62 4.79
CA LEU A 87 -4.78 -3.05 3.44
C LEU A 87 -5.13 -4.07 2.34
N GLU A 88 -4.79 -5.35 2.53
CA GLU A 88 -5.23 -6.45 1.67
C GLU A 88 -6.75 -6.60 1.64
N GLU A 89 -7.41 -6.45 2.79
CA GLU A 89 -8.86 -6.48 2.92
C GLU A 89 -9.49 -5.28 2.21
N TYR A 90 -8.96 -4.07 2.42
CA TYR A 90 -9.43 -2.87 1.71
C TYR A 90 -9.35 -3.05 0.19
N ALA A 91 -8.21 -3.55 -0.30
CA ALA A 91 -8.01 -3.82 -1.72
C ALA A 91 -8.96 -4.91 -2.25
N ARG A 92 -9.27 -5.93 -1.43
CA ARG A 92 -10.22 -7.00 -1.78
C ARG A 92 -11.66 -6.49 -1.85
N GLU A 93 -12.05 -5.61 -0.95
CA GLU A 93 -13.38 -5.01 -0.87
C GLU A 93 -13.57 -3.83 -1.84
N GLY A 94 -12.50 -3.38 -2.51
CA GLY A 94 -12.53 -2.21 -3.37
C GLY A 94 -12.69 -0.90 -2.61
N ARG A 95 -12.32 -0.89 -1.32
CA ARG A 95 -12.32 0.31 -0.48
C ARG A 95 -11.10 1.17 -0.79
N PRO A 96 -11.23 2.50 -0.71
CA PRO A 96 -10.08 3.38 -0.87
C PRO A 96 -9.08 3.16 0.27
N ILE A 97 -7.81 2.94 -0.08
CA ILE A 97 -6.72 2.86 0.89
C ILE A 97 -6.53 4.24 1.53
N PRO A 98 -6.52 4.35 2.87
CA PRO A 98 -6.35 5.63 3.56
C PRO A 98 -4.96 6.21 3.31
N ASP A 99 -4.87 7.53 3.14
CA ASP A 99 -3.58 8.20 2.98
C ASP A 99 -2.90 8.37 4.34
N PRO A 100 -1.58 8.10 4.43
CA PRO A 100 -0.86 8.14 5.70
C PRO A 100 -0.74 9.56 6.24
N THR A 101 -1.00 9.71 7.54
CA THR A 101 -0.80 10.95 8.28
C THR A 101 0.70 11.16 8.56
N PRO A 102 1.27 12.36 8.32
CA PRO A 102 2.65 12.66 8.69
C PRO A 102 2.87 12.55 10.20
N LEU A 103 4.01 11.98 10.63
CA LEU A 103 4.38 11.75 12.03
C LEU A 103 3.98 12.87 13.03
N PRO A 104 4.25 14.17 12.77
CA PRO A 104 3.90 15.23 13.73
C PRO A 104 2.41 15.30 14.08
N ARG A 105 1.53 14.88 13.17
CA ARG A 105 0.07 14.90 13.36
C ARG A 105 -0.49 13.61 13.92
N VAL A 106 0.30 12.53 13.91
CA VAL A 106 -0.11 11.21 14.41
C VAL A 106 -0.38 11.29 15.91
N ARG A 107 0.55 11.91 16.66
CA ARG A 107 0.40 12.16 18.10
C ARG A 107 -0.89 12.92 18.41
N GLU A 108 -1.10 14.07 17.76
CA GLU A 108 -2.28 14.90 17.98
C GLU A 108 -3.60 14.15 17.70
N LYS A 109 -3.58 13.23 16.72
CA LYS A 109 -4.75 12.42 16.36
C LYS A 109 -5.06 11.39 17.44
N VAL A 110 -4.06 10.65 17.90
CA VAL A 110 -4.20 9.67 18.99
C VAL A 110 -4.66 10.35 20.28
N GLU A 111 -4.01 11.44 20.68
CA GLU A 111 -4.38 12.19 21.89
C GLU A 111 -5.81 12.76 21.83
N ARG A 112 -6.28 13.14 20.64
CA ARG A 112 -7.67 13.60 20.44
C ARG A 112 -8.65 12.44 20.57
N GLU A 113 -8.39 11.32 19.92
CA GLU A 113 -9.24 10.12 19.97
C GLU A 113 -9.37 9.56 21.38
N ASP A 114 -8.25 9.46 22.11
CA ASP A 114 -8.25 9.01 23.51
C ASP A 114 -9.05 9.98 24.40
N ARG A 115 -8.86 11.30 24.24
CA ARG A 115 -9.64 12.31 24.99
C ARG A 115 -11.14 12.20 24.73
N GLU A 116 -11.55 11.98 23.48
CA GLU A 116 -12.96 11.79 23.11
C GLU A 116 -13.55 10.53 23.73
N MET A 117 -12.74 9.47 23.87
CA MET A 117 -13.13 8.23 24.56
C MET A 117 -12.97 8.27 26.09
N GLY A 118 -12.48 9.39 26.64
CA GLY A 118 -12.22 9.54 28.07
C GLY A 118 -11.04 8.71 28.58
N TRP A 119 -10.12 8.35 27.68
CA TRP A 119 -8.88 7.64 27.97
C TRP A 119 -7.70 8.64 28.02
N GLU A 120 -6.65 8.27 28.74
CA GLU A 120 -5.41 9.05 28.80
C GLU A 120 -4.31 8.28 28.08
N THR A 121 -3.71 8.91 27.06
CA THR A 121 -2.55 8.33 26.37
C THR A 121 -1.35 8.29 27.32
N PRO A 122 -0.69 7.14 27.50
CA PRO A 122 0.53 7.06 28.31
C PRO A 122 1.60 8.05 27.79
N PRO A 123 2.32 8.75 28.68
CA PRO A 123 3.33 9.72 28.26
C PRO A 123 4.52 9.06 27.54
N ASP A 124 4.76 7.78 27.84
CA ASP A 124 5.85 6.97 27.28
C ASP A 124 5.46 6.31 25.94
N THR A 125 4.32 6.68 25.35
CA THR A 125 3.90 6.19 24.04
C THR A 125 4.87 6.61 22.94
N LEU A 126 5.39 5.62 22.22
CA LEU A 126 6.30 5.82 21.10
C LEU A 126 5.49 5.95 19.80
N TYR A 127 5.93 6.83 18.91
CA TYR A 127 5.32 7.02 17.59
C TYR A 127 6.33 6.72 16.52
N GLN A 128 6.07 5.69 15.71
CA GLN A 128 7.00 5.23 14.67
C GLN A 128 6.29 5.08 13.33
N MET A 129 7.07 5.26 12.26
CA MET A 129 6.62 4.98 10.90
C MET A 129 6.81 3.49 10.63
N VAL A 130 5.72 2.78 10.42
CA VAL A 130 5.74 1.36 10.03
C VAL A 130 5.47 1.27 8.55
N HIS A 131 6.28 0.45 7.87
CA HIS A 131 6.17 0.22 6.45
C HIS A 131 4.86 -0.52 6.13
N ALA A 132 4.18 -0.10 5.08
CA ALA A 132 3.06 -0.82 4.49
C ALA A 132 3.44 -1.28 3.09
N PRO A 133 3.29 -2.58 2.77
CA PRO A 133 3.54 -3.07 1.43
C PRO A 133 2.58 -2.42 0.43
N ASP A 134 3.04 -2.27 -0.81
CA ASP A 134 2.19 -1.74 -1.87
C ASP A 134 1.08 -2.73 -2.22
N MET A 135 -0.14 -2.20 -2.30
CA MET A 135 -1.35 -2.93 -2.61
C MET A 135 -1.96 -2.51 -3.96
N ASP A 136 -1.24 -1.75 -4.79
CA ASP A 136 -1.69 -1.40 -6.14
C ASP A 136 -1.75 -2.65 -7.04
N ARG A 137 -2.96 -3.21 -7.15
CA ARG A 137 -3.26 -4.36 -8.01
C ARG A 137 -3.61 -3.96 -9.44
N THR A 138 -3.47 -2.69 -9.82
CA THR A 138 -3.80 -2.22 -11.17
C THR A 138 -2.97 -3.00 -12.19
N PRO A 139 -3.60 -3.77 -13.11
CA PRO A 139 -2.84 -4.57 -14.06
C PRO A 139 -2.04 -3.69 -15.02
N VAL A 140 -0.72 -3.69 -14.88
CA VAL A 140 0.18 -3.02 -15.81
C VAL A 140 0.53 -3.97 -16.96
N LYS A 141 0.23 -3.55 -18.20
CA LYS A 141 0.59 -4.31 -19.40
C LYS A 141 2.08 -4.16 -19.69
N VAL A 142 2.83 -5.24 -19.53
CA VAL A 142 4.26 -5.33 -19.88
C VAL A 142 4.48 -6.16 -21.14
N THR A 143 5.33 -5.66 -22.05
CA THR A 143 5.85 -6.42 -23.19
C THR A 143 7.18 -7.03 -22.82
N ILE A 144 7.29 -8.37 -22.90
CA ILE A 144 8.50 -9.11 -22.52
C ILE A 144 8.94 -10.03 -23.66
N SER A 145 10.25 -10.24 -23.78
CA SER A 145 10.85 -11.23 -24.70
C SER A 145 11.32 -12.44 -23.91
N MET A 146 11.01 -13.64 -24.38
CA MET A 146 11.51 -14.89 -23.78
C MET A 146 11.70 -15.99 -24.82
N PRO A 147 12.60 -16.95 -24.59
CA PRO A 147 12.75 -18.13 -25.43
C PRO A 147 11.44 -18.91 -25.58
N ARG A 148 11.20 -19.50 -26.76
CA ARG A 148 9.96 -20.25 -27.05
C ARG A 148 9.72 -21.41 -26.08
N ASN A 149 10.77 -22.12 -25.67
CA ASN A 149 10.67 -23.21 -24.71
C ASN A 149 10.22 -22.72 -23.32
N ALA A 150 10.68 -21.54 -22.88
CA ALA A 150 10.26 -20.93 -21.63
C ALA A 150 8.78 -20.54 -21.68
N LEU A 151 8.32 -19.95 -22.79
CA LEU A 151 6.91 -19.63 -23.00
C LEU A 151 6.02 -20.88 -22.96
N THR A 152 6.42 -21.96 -23.65
CA THR A 152 5.69 -23.24 -23.61
C THR A 152 5.65 -23.84 -22.20
N ALA A 153 6.75 -23.75 -21.44
CA ALA A 153 6.80 -24.23 -20.07
C ALA A 153 5.90 -23.39 -19.14
N LEU A 154 5.87 -22.06 -19.34
CA LEU A 154 5.00 -21.14 -18.62
C LEU A 154 3.53 -21.47 -18.85
N ASP A 155 3.13 -21.65 -20.11
CA ASP A 155 1.73 -21.93 -20.48
C ASP A 155 1.22 -23.19 -19.79
N ARG A 156 2.00 -24.29 -19.85
CA ARG A 156 1.65 -25.55 -19.19
C ARG A 156 1.53 -25.39 -17.68
N LYS A 157 2.38 -24.58 -17.06
CA LYS A 157 2.34 -24.33 -15.61
C LYS A 157 1.13 -23.49 -15.22
N ALA A 158 0.85 -22.43 -15.98
CA ALA A 158 -0.31 -21.57 -15.77
C ALA A 158 -1.62 -22.35 -15.94
N GLU A 159 -1.74 -23.17 -16.99
CA GLU A 159 -2.89 -24.06 -17.22
C GLU A 159 -3.10 -25.05 -16.07
N ARG A 160 -2.03 -25.71 -15.59
CA ARG A 160 -2.10 -26.63 -14.44
C ARG A 160 -2.54 -25.94 -13.15
N ALA A 161 -2.18 -24.67 -12.99
CA ALA A 161 -2.60 -23.85 -11.85
C ALA A 161 -4.00 -23.24 -12.04
N GLY A 162 -4.65 -23.41 -13.20
CA GLY A 162 -5.92 -22.77 -13.52
C GLY A 162 -5.82 -21.24 -13.65
N MET A 163 -4.63 -20.72 -13.97
CA MET A 163 -4.32 -19.29 -14.01
C MET A 163 -4.00 -18.82 -15.44
N THR A 164 -4.11 -17.50 -15.67
CA THR A 164 -3.56 -16.88 -16.87
C THR A 164 -2.03 -16.80 -16.79
N ARG A 165 -1.34 -16.67 -17.93
CA ARG A 165 0.14 -16.48 -17.96
C ARG A 165 0.60 -15.36 -17.03
N SER A 166 -0.06 -14.20 -17.11
CA SER A 166 0.24 -13.04 -16.26
C SER A 166 -0.13 -13.27 -14.80
N GLY A 167 -1.25 -13.93 -14.53
CA GLY A 167 -1.64 -14.29 -13.17
C GLY A 167 -0.66 -15.26 -12.51
N TYR A 168 -0.19 -16.25 -13.26
CA TYR A 168 0.81 -17.21 -12.80
C TYR A 168 2.18 -16.54 -12.55
N ILE A 169 2.59 -15.60 -13.40
CA ILE A 169 3.81 -14.82 -13.15
C ILE A 169 3.65 -13.98 -11.88
N ALA A 170 2.53 -13.27 -11.74
CA ALA A 170 2.26 -12.43 -10.58
C ALA A 170 2.23 -13.25 -9.28
N SER A 171 1.59 -14.42 -9.28
CA SER A 171 1.54 -15.29 -8.09
C SER A 171 2.92 -15.79 -7.67
N MET A 172 3.87 -15.95 -8.60
CA MET A 172 5.24 -16.36 -8.28
C MET A 172 6.11 -15.23 -7.74
N ALA A 173 5.74 -13.96 -7.98
CA ALA A 173 6.44 -12.80 -7.47
C ALA A 173 5.94 -12.37 -6.09
N LEU A 174 4.68 -12.67 -5.78
CA LEU A 174 4.00 -12.33 -4.52
C LEU A 174 3.95 -13.50 -3.52
N ALA A 175 4.50 -14.67 -3.87
CA ALA A 175 4.61 -15.85 -3.01
C ALA A 175 6.00 -15.96 -2.39
#